data_AF-A0A371P658-F1
#
_entry.id   AF-A0A371P658-F1
#
_cell.length_a   1.000
_cell.length_b   1.000
_cell.length_c   1.000
_cell.angle_alpha   90.00
_cell.angle_beta   90.00
_cell.angle_gamma   90.00
#
_symmetry.space_group_name_H-M   'P 1'
#
loop_
_entity.id
_entity.type
_entity.pdbx_description
1 polymer ?
#
loop_
_entity_poly.entity_id
_entity_poly.type
_entity_poly.pdbx_seq_one_letter_code
_entity_poly.pdbx_strand_id
1 'polypeptide(L)'
;MKLSIQSAILMLLAAATLYGALSSPPAPEHTPVTALALSTSAPSAIHLASTHGSAYQPLLELVDQYDGQLTYNRETDTIDLTVNGSPFSLLLGSGSVLQNSYEYPGDYYTENGLIYMNADQFKKLAAFSMFHS
;
A
#
# COMPACT_ATOMS: atom_id res chain seq x y z
N MET A 1 57.70 6.02 20.89
CA MET A 1 56.32 5.52 20.68
C MET A 1 56.29 4.75 19.37
N LYS A 2 55.83 3.49 19.43
CA LYS A 2 55.91 2.48 18.38
C LYS A 2 54.56 2.47 17.64
N LEU A 3 54.51 2.93 16.39
CA LEU A 3 53.28 2.98 15.60
C LEU A 3 52.83 1.53 15.30
N SER A 4 51.61 1.18 15.71
CA SER A 4 51.08 -0.18 15.65
C SER A 4 50.69 -0.57 14.21
N ILE A 5 51.34 -1.64 13.72
CA ILE A 5 51.22 -2.26 12.39
C ILE A 5 49.77 -2.69 12.04
N GLN A 6 48.89 -2.77 13.05
CA GLN A 6 47.49 -3.18 12.87
C GLN A 6 46.67 -2.23 11.97
N SER A 7 47.01 -0.94 11.93
CA SER A 7 46.25 0.04 11.13
C SER A 7 46.50 -0.07 9.62
N ALA A 8 47.61 -0.68 9.22
CA ALA A 8 47.97 -0.81 7.80
C ALA A 8 47.23 -1.96 7.09
N ILE A 9 46.84 -3.01 7.83
CA ILE A 9 46.21 -4.21 7.26
C ILE A 9 44.74 -3.93 6.91
N LEU A 10 44.06 -3.10 7.69
CA LEU A 10 42.64 -2.77 7.47
C LEU A 10 42.39 -1.93 6.21
N MET A 11 43.35 -1.10 5.76
CA MET A 11 43.18 -0.33 4.52
C MET A 11 43.34 -1.16 3.24
N LEU A 12 44.03 -2.30 3.29
CA LEU A 12 44.32 -3.10 2.08
C LEU A 12 43.12 -3.96 1.64
N LEU A 13 42.18 -4.25 2.54
CA LEU A 13 41.00 -5.08 2.25
C LEU A 13 39.89 -4.35 1.49
N ALA A 14 39.87 -3.01 1.50
CA ALA A 14 38.84 -2.21 0.83
C ALA A 14 39.04 -2.04 -0.68
N ALA A 15 40.24 -2.31 -1.21
CA ALA A 15 40.56 -2.10 -2.63
C ALA A 15 40.26 -3.29 -3.54
N ALA A 16 40.00 -4.48 -2.99
CA ALA A 16 39.86 -5.72 -3.77
C ALA A 16 38.41 -6.02 -4.23
N THR A 17 37.39 -5.36 -3.67
CA THR A 17 35.98 -5.65 -4.03
C THR A 17 35.47 -4.84 -5.22
N LEU A 18 36.20 -3.82 -5.68
CA LEU A 18 35.77 -2.95 -6.77
C LEU A 18 36.16 -3.45 -8.18
N TYR A 19 37.00 -4.48 -8.29
CA TYR A 19 37.52 -4.99 -9.57
C TYR A 19 36.80 -6.24 -10.13
N GLY A 20 35.81 -6.78 -9.41
CA GLY A 20 35.08 -8.00 -9.83
C GLY A 20 33.83 -7.78 -10.69
N ALA A 21 33.40 -6.53 -10.91
CA ALA A 21 32.10 -6.23 -11.52
C ALA A 21 32.14 -5.79 -13.00
N LEU A 22 33.31 -5.79 -13.65
CA LEU A 22 33.49 -5.25 -15.01
C LEU A 22 33.77 -6.30 -16.10
N SER A 23 33.74 -7.60 -15.80
CA SER A 23 34.14 -8.67 -16.74
C SER A 23 33.06 -9.71 -17.07
N SER A 24 31.77 -9.38 -16.94
CA SER A 24 30.69 -10.27 -17.40
C SER A 24 29.75 -9.57 -18.39
N PRO A 25 29.88 -9.83 -19.70
CA PRO A 25 28.79 -9.54 -20.63
C PRO A 25 27.69 -10.58 -20.46
N PRO A 26 26.41 -10.21 -20.30
CA PRO A 26 25.33 -11.18 -20.37
C PRO A 26 25.13 -11.63 -21.82
N ALA A 27 25.20 -12.95 -22.04
CA ALA A 27 24.88 -13.59 -23.31
C ALA A 27 23.40 -13.38 -23.67
N PRO A 28 23.06 -13.25 -24.97
CA PRO A 28 21.68 -13.14 -25.42
C PRO A 28 21.09 -14.55 -25.60
N GLU A 29 20.14 -14.93 -24.74
CA GLU A 29 19.28 -16.09 -25.02
C GLU A 29 17.82 -15.66 -25.03
N HIS A 30 17.26 -15.72 -26.25
CA HIS A 30 15.85 -15.64 -26.54
C HIS A 30 15.10 -16.81 -25.90
N THR A 31 13.89 -16.60 -25.40
CA THR A 31 12.72 -17.51 -25.61
C THR A 31 11.45 -16.88 -24.99
N PRO A 32 10.25 -17.27 -25.48
CA PRO A 32 9.16 -16.35 -25.81
C PRO A 32 8.29 -15.97 -24.61
N VAL A 33 7.80 -14.73 -24.63
CA VAL A 33 6.69 -14.26 -23.79
C VAL A 33 5.43 -15.01 -24.23
N THR A 34 5.20 -16.17 -23.60
CA THR A 34 3.91 -16.84 -23.60
C THR A 34 3.05 -16.06 -22.60
N ALA A 35 1.99 -15.42 -23.11
CA ALA A 35 0.97 -14.79 -22.30
C ALA A 35 0.47 -15.78 -21.24
N LEU A 36 0.89 -15.55 -20.00
CA LEU A 36 0.28 -16.21 -18.86
C LEU A 36 -1.10 -15.57 -18.72
N ALA A 37 -2.12 -16.22 -19.28
CA ALA A 37 -3.49 -15.93 -18.94
C ALA A 37 -3.62 -16.08 -17.41
N LEU A 38 -3.75 -14.96 -16.71
CA LEU A 38 -4.15 -14.92 -15.30
C LEU A 38 -5.58 -15.47 -15.22
N SER A 39 -5.70 -16.78 -15.19
CA SER A 39 -6.86 -17.48 -14.63
C SER A 39 -6.52 -17.84 -13.19
N THR A 40 -6.26 -16.83 -12.36
CA THR A 40 -6.24 -17.01 -10.91
C THR A 40 -7.62 -16.62 -10.40
N SER A 41 -8.54 -17.58 -10.50
CA SER A 41 -9.36 -18.02 -9.37
C SER A 41 -9.58 -16.94 -8.29
N ALA A 42 -10.72 -16.26 -8.33
CA ALA A 42 -11.27 -15.51 -7.19
C ALA A 42 -12.45 -16.28 -6.52
N PRO A 43 -12.21 -17.38 -5.78
CA PRO A 43 -13.21 -17.95 -4.87
C PRO A 43 -13.31 -17.12 -3.58
N SER A 44 -12.34 -16.25 -3.31
CA SER A 44 -12.29 -15.45 -2.09
C SER A 44 -13.32 -14.32 -2.06
N ALA A 45 -13.77 -13.83 -3.23
CA ALA A 45 -14.78 -12.78 -3.30
C ALA A 45 -16.20 -13.29 -2.95
N ILE A 46 -16.48 -14.59 -3.11
CA ILE A 46 -17.82 -15.15 -2.90
C ILE A 46 -18.06 -15.52 -1.42
N HIS A 47 -17.00 -15.83 -0.65
CA HIS A 47 -17.17 -16.30 0.73
C HIS A 47 -17.31 -15.18 1.77
N LEU A 48 -16.79 -13.97 1.50
CA LEU A 48 -16.85 -12.84 2.44
C LEU A 48 -18.19 -12.07 2.45
N ALA A 49 -19.03 -12.25 1.44
CA ALA A 49 -20.36 -11.62 1.38
C ALA A 49 -21.32 -12.08 2.51
N SER A 50 -20.95 -13.11 3.29
CA SER A 50 -21.88 -13.83 4.16
C SER A 50 -21.84 -13.42 5.64
N THR A 51 -20.83 -12.65 6.09
CA THR A 51 -20.70 -12.29 7.53
C THR A 51 -20.98 -10.82 7.82
N HIS A 52 -20.73 -9.93 6.85
CA HIS A 52 -20.92 -8.47 7.01
C HIS A 52 -22.01 -7.87 6.11
N GLY A 53 -22.69 -8.71 5.30
CA GLY A 53 -23.71 -8.26 4.35
C GLY A 53 -23.10 -7.51 3.16
N SER A 54 -23.88 -7.34 2.09
CA SER A 54 -23.45 -6.74 0.81
C SER A 54 -23.03 -5.26 0.90
N ALA A 55 -23.01 -4.68 2.10
CA ALA A 55 -22.71 -3.28 2.36
C ALA A 55 -21.21 -3.01 2.51
N TYR A 56 -20.40 -4.00 2.90
CA TYR A 56 -18.96 -3.83 3.08
C TYR A 56 -18.21 -4.31 1.85
N GLN A 57 -17.29 -3.47 1.38
CA GLN A 57 -16.45 -3.75 0.22
C GLN A 57 -14.98 -3.48 0.55
N PRO A 58 -14.03 -4.17 -0.11
CA PRO A 58 -12.62 -3.85 0.03
C PRO A 58 -12.37 -2.38 -0.25
N LEU A 59 -11.68 -1.70 0.67
CA LEU A 59 -11.40 -0.26 0.57
C LEU A 59 -10.67 0.07 -0.73
N LEU A 60 -9.74 -0.80 -1.15
CA LEU A 60 -8.99 -0.62 -2.39
C LEU A 60 -9.90 -0.64 -3.63
N GLU A 61 -10.92 -1.51 -3.66
CA GLU A 61 -11.90 -1.56 -4.75
C GLU A 61 -12.78 -0.31 -4.77
N LEU A 62 -13.20 0.18 -3.61
CA LEU A 62 -13.94 1.44 -3.50
C LEU A 62 -13.09 2.63 -3.96
N VAL A 63 -11.80 2.65 -3.64
CA VAL A 63 -10.90 3.72 -4.10
C VAL A 63 -10.74 3.67 -5.62
N ASP A 64 -10.50 2.49 -6.19
CA ASP A 64 -10.36 2.29 -7.64
C ASP A 64 -11.64 2.67 -8.40
N GLN A 65 -12.81 2.24 -7.90
CA GLN A 65 -14.11 2.54 -8.50
C GLN A 65 -14.41 4.05 -8.60
N TYR A 66 -13.86 4.85 -7.67
CA TYR A 66 -14.08 6.29 -7.60
C TYR A 66 -12.86 7.12 -8.04
N ASP A 67 -11.89 6.49 -8.73
CA ASP A 67 -10.64 7.12 -9.20
C ASP A 67 -9.89 7.86 -8.06
N GLY A 68 -9.90 7.25 -6.89
CA GLY A 68 -9.30 7.80 -5.68
C GLY A 68 -7.81 7.46 -5.54
N GLN A 69 -7.17 8.14 -4.61
CA GLN A 69 -5.82 7.84 -4.16
C GLN A 69 -5.86 7.42 -2.70
N LEU A 70 -4.99 6.47 -2.35
CA LEU A 70 -4.84 5.94 -1.01
C LEU A 70 -3.34 5.90 -0.66
N THR A 71 -2.99 6.43 0.51
CA THR A 71 -1.63 6.39 1.06
C THR A 71 -1.67 5.87 2.48
N TYR A 72 -0.83 4.88 2.79
CA TYR A 72 -0.69 4.39 4.15
C TYR A 72 0.45 5.13 4.87
N ASN A 73 0.13 5.73 6.02
CA ASN A 73 1.09 6.37 6.90
C ASN A 73 1.38 5.47 8.11
N ARG A 74 2.55 4.84 8.09
CA ARG A 74 2.99 3.93 9.15
C ARG A 74 3.31 4.63 10.48
N GLU A 75 3.69 5.90 10.46
CA GLU A 75 4.09 6.62 11.68
C GLU A 75 2.88 6.95 12.56
N THR A 76 1.74 7.22 11.93
CA THR A 76 0.49 7.61 12.59
C THR A 76 -0.57 6.51 12.54
N ASP A 77 -0.26 5.37 11.89
CA ASP A 77 -1.18 4.26 11.68
C ASP A 77 -2.50 4.72 11.02
N THR A 78 -2.36 5.58 9.99
CA THR A 78 -3.49 6.12 9.25
C THR A 78 -3.46 5.71 7.79
N ILE A 79 -4.64 5.72 7.18
CA ILE A 79 -4.77 5.66 5.73
C ILE A 79 -5.37 6.96 5.27
N ASP A 80 -4.62 7.71 4.48
CA ASP A 80 -5.06 8.96 3.89
C ASP A 80 -5.66 8.67 2.51
N LEU A 81 -6.91 9.07 2.32
CA LEU A 81 -7.67 8.90 1.10
C LEU A 81 -7.97 10.25 0.47
N THR A 82 -7.93 10.31 -0.86
CA THR A 82 -8.42 11.44 -1.64
C THR A 82 -9.29 10.91 -2.76
N VAL A 83 -10.59 11.18 -2.71
CA VAL A 83 -11.57 10.65 -3.68
C VAL A 83 -12.39 11.81 -4.24
N ASN A 84 -12.40 12.01 -5.56
CA ASN A 84 -13.07 13.15 -6.20
C ASN A 84 -12.70 14.52 -5.58
N GLY A 85 -11.45 14.68 -5.15
CA GLY A 85 -10.98 15.91 -4.49
C GLY A 85 -11.37 16.05 -3.01
N SER A 86 -12.08 15.06 -2.44
CA SER A 86 -12.41 14.99 -1.01
C SER A 86 -11.32 14.23 -0.24
N PRO A 87 -10.49 14.90 0.59
CA PRO A 87 -9.57 14.20 1.48
C PRO A 87 -10.28 13.72 2.75
N PHE A 88 -9.98 12.51 3.19
CA PHE A 88 -10.35 11.98 4.50
C PHE A 88 -9.35 10.90 4.93
N SER A 89 -9.18 10.68 6.22
CA SER A 89 -8.23 9.70 6.75
C SER A 89 -8.93 8.66 7.62
N LEU A 90 -8.57 7.39 7.49
CA LEU A 90 -8.95 6.33 8.42
C LEU A 90 -7.89 6.24 9.52
N LEU A 91 -8.31 6.28 10.77
CA LEU A 91 -7.47 6.17 11.96
C LEU A 91 -7.49 4.72 12.44
N LEU A 92 -6.59 3.87 11.95
CA LEU A 92 -6.67 2.42 12.14
C LEU A 92 -6.62 2.02 13.62
N GLY A 93 -5.83 2.74 14.43
CA GLY A 93 -5.72 2.49 15.87
C GLY A 93 -6.98 2.80 16.68
N SER A 94 -7.82 3.77 16.25
CA SER A 94 -9.05 4.14 16.96
C SER A 94 -10.33 3.60 16.30
N GLY A 95 -10.27 3.15 15.04
CA GLY A 95 -11.46 2.78 14.27
C GLY A 95 -12.30 3.99 13.84
N SER A 96 -11.71 5.18 13.81
CA SER A 96 -12.38 6.43 13.45
C SER A 96 -12.03 6.89 12.04
N VAL A 97 -12.79 7.86 11.54
CA VAL A 97 -12.49 8.60 10.31
C VAL A 97 -12.32 10.07 10.65
N LEU A 98 -11.28 10.68 10.10
CA LEU A 98 -10.99 12.11 10.17
C LEU A 98 -11.34 12.75 8.82
N GLN A 99 -12.25 13.74 8.84
CA GLN A 99 -12.55 14.55 7.65
C GLN A 99 -12.76 15.99 8.08
N ASN A 100 -12.13 16.93 7.37
CA ASN A 100 -12.20 18.38 7.68
C ASN A 100 -11.89 18.71 9.15
N SER A 101 -10.90 18.03 9.74
CA SER A 101 -10.51 18.16 11.16
C SER A 101 -11.55 17.66 12.18
N TYR A 102 -12.62 17.02 11.75
CA TYR A 102 -13.59 16.35 12.61
C TYR A 102 -13.38 14.84 12.59
N GLU A 103 -13.26 14.26 13.78
CA GLU A 103 -13.20 12.81 13.96
C GLU A 103 -14.59 12.27 14.31
N TYR A 104 -14.97 11.16 13.66
CA TYR A 104 -16.21 10.44 13.92
C TYR A 104 -16.00 8.93 13.77
N PRO A 105 -16.89 8.10 14.34
CA PRO A 105 -16.78 6.65 14.23
C PRO A 105 -16.73 6.18 12.78
N GLY A 106 -15.74 5.34 12.46
CA GLY A 106 -15.62 4.68 11.18
C GLY A 106 -16.48 3.42 11.13
N ASP A 107 -17.09 3.18 9.97
CA ASP A 107 -17.81 1.95 9.68
C ASP A 107 -16.96 1.09 8.74
N TYR A 108 -15.84 0.61 9.29
CA TYR A 108 -14.89 -0.24 8.61
C TYR A 108 -14.28 -1.27 9.57
N TYR A 109 -13.74 -2.35 9.02
CA TYR A 109 -13.02 -3.36 9.76
C TYR A 109 -11.84 -3.87 8.94
N THR A 110 -10.90 -4.53 9.62
CA THR A 110 -9.74 -5.17 8.98
C THR A 110 -9.85 -6.68 9.11
N GLU A 111 -9.73 -7.39 7.99
CA GLU A 111 -9.73 -8.85 7.93
C GLU A 111 -8.62 -9.32 6.99
N ASN A 112 -7.77 -10.23 7.46
CA ASN A 112 -6.65 -10.79 6.67
C ASN A 112 -5.70 -9.72 6.07
N GLY A 113 -5.54 -8.59 6.75
CA GLY A 113 -4.72 -7.46 6.26
C GLY A 113 -5.39 -6.61 5.17
N LEU A 114 -6.64 -6.90 4.83
CA LEU A 114 -7.48 -6.09 3.96
C LEU A 114 -8.45 -5.27 4.79
N ILE A 115 -8.74 -4.05 4.35
CA ILE A 115 -9.70 -3.18 5.00
C ILE A 115 -10.99 -3.23 4.21
N TYR A 116 -12.09 -3.42 4.92
CA TYR A 116 -13.43 -3.43 4.39
C TYR A 116 -14.17 -2.25 4.98
N MET A 117 -14.79 -1.45 4.12
CA MET A 117 -15.52 -0.26 4.52
C MET A 117 -16.95 -0.35 4.03
N ASN A 118 -17.88 0.18 4.83
CA ASN A 118 -19.25 0.35 4.43
C ASN A 118 -19.32 1.28 3.21
N ALA A 119 -19.82 0.77 2.08
CA ALA A 119 -19.86 1.49 0.82
C ALA A 119 -20.73 2.75 0.88
N ASP A 120 -21.77 2.77 1.72
CA ASP A 120 -22.64 3.94 1.93
C ASP A 120 -21.92 5.02 2.73
N GLN A 121 -21.14 4.66 3.75
CA GLN A 121 -20.27 5.61 4.43
C GLN A 121 -19.22 6.18 3.46
N PHE A 122 -18.52 5.31 2.72
CA PHE A 122 -17.51 5.73 1.75
C PHE A 122 -18.07 6.73 0.72
N LYS A 123 -19.25 6.48 0.18
CA LYS A 123 -19.94 7.41 -0.73
C LYS A 123 -20.18 8.78 -0.11
N LYS A 124 -20.64 8.83 1.15
CA LYS A 124 -20.87 10.10 1.87
C LYS A 124 -19.56 10.87 2.07
N LEU A 125 -18.47 10.17 2.39
CA LEU A 125 -17.15 10.75 2.55
C LEU A 125 -16.62 11.31 1.23
N ALA A 126 -16.74 10.53 0.15
CA ALA A 126 -16.32 10.93 -1.19
C ALA A 126 -17.16 12.09 -1.76
N ALA A 127 -18.46 12.14 -1.43
CA ALA A 127 -19.38 13.16 -1.94
C ALA A 127 -19.27 14.53 -1.24
N PHE A 128 -18.53 14.64 -0.13
CA PHE A 128 -18.50 15.86 0.68
C PHE A 128 -17.91 17.09 -0.05
N SER A 129 -17.17 16.89 -1.16
CA SER A 129 -16.69 17.99 -2.01
C SER A 129 -17.70 18.53 -3.03
N MET A 130 -18.88 17.91 -3.21
CA MET A 130 -19.86 18.37 -4.21
C MET A 130 -20.76 19.53 -3.75
N PHE A 131 -20.64 20.01 -2.50
CA PHE A 131 -21.54 21.03 -1.94
C PHE A 131 -20.97 22.44 -1.83
N HIS A 132 -19.85 22.75 -2.48
CA HIS A 132 -19.35 24.13 -2.58
C HIS A 132 -19.45 24.65 -4.02
N SER A 133 -20.61 25.22 -4.37
CA SER A 133 -20.80 26.11 -5.53
C SER A 133 -21.64 27.31 -5.09
#